data_AF-A0AA38I295-F1
#
_entry.id   AF-A0AA38I295-F1
#
_cell.length_a   1.000
_cell.length_b   1.000
_cell.length_c   1.000
_cell.angle_alpha   90.00
_cell.angle_beta   90.00
_cell.angle_gamma   90.00
#
_symmetry.space_group_name_H-M   'P 1'
#
loop_
_entity.id
_entity.type
_entity.pdbx_description
1 polymer ?
#
loop_
_entity_poly.entity_id
_entity_poly.type
_entity_poly.pdbx_seq_one_letter_code
_entity_poly.pdbx_strand_id
1 'polypeptide(L)'
;MPWTWCVKAVSTSTEHFAIPPDTMLPEMLTDKALEWYRNNRALWYSWNDFIEEFRDFYLPNYEEVLEDQIVNRCQRPGEADQDFVQAIPIAHSPWQLQEHRRVVGNRLPRSENRPSTAPP
;
A
#
# COMPACT_ATOMS: atom_id res chain seq x y z
N MET A 1 -11.10 -1.26 -4.98
CA MET A 1 -10.79 0.11 -4.50
C MET A 1 -9.77 -0.03 -3.37
N PRO A 2 -8.49 0.36 -3.54
CA PRO A 2 -7.49 0.17 -2.50
C PRO A 2 -7.56 1.33 -1.50
N TRP A 3 -8.10 1.06 -0.32
CA TRP A 3 -8.29 1.97 0.83
C TRP A 3 -6.99 2.69 1.29
N THR A 4 -5.80 2.20 0.90
CA THR A 4 -4.51 2.89 1.07
C THR A 4 -4.50 4.26 0.38
N TRP A 5 -5.23 4.40 -0.72
CA TRP A 5 -5.37 5.67 -1.43
C TRP A 5 -6.21 6.67 -0.64
N CYS A 6 -7.22 6.22 0.10
CA CYS A 6 -8.06 7.11 0.91
C CYS A 6 -7.29 7.72 2.08
N VAL A 7 -6.56 6.90 2.84
CA VAL A 7 -5.74 7.39 3.97
C VAL A 7 -4.62 8.31 3.50
N LYS A 8 -3.97 7.95 2.38
CA LYS A 8 -2.90 8.77 1.79
C LYS A 8 -3.45 10.09 1.24
N ALA A 9 -4.61 10.07 0.58
CA ALA A 9 -5.29 11.26 0.09
C ALA A 9 -5.66 12.22 1.23
N VAL A 10 -6.27 11.72 2.32
CA VAL A 10 -6.61 12.54 3.50
C VAL A 10 -5.36 13.16 4.11
N SER A 11 -4.28 12.37 4.28
CA SER A 11 -3.02 12.87 4.84
C SER A 11 -2.40 13.98 3.98
N THR A 12 -2.34 13.78 2.65
CA THR A 12 -1.83 14.80 1.72
C THR A 12 -2.72 16.04 1.65
N SER A 13 -4.04 15.88 1.75
CA SER A 13 -4.97 17.00 1.73
C SER A 13 -4.93 17.82 3.02
N THR A 14 -4.73 17.16 4.18
CA THR A 14 -4.51 17.85 5.46
C THR A 14 -3.23 18.67 5.44
N GLU A 15 -2.14 18.16 4.86
CA GLU A 15 -0.89 18.92 4.70
C GLU A 15 -1.01 20.09 3.72
N HIS A 16 -1.73 19.90 2.61
CA HIS A 16 -1.77 20.89 1.53
C HIS A 16 -2.83 21.98 1.72
N PHE A 17 -3.95 21.64 2.36
CA PHE A 17 -5.11 22.54 2.49
C PHE A 17 -5.46 22.88 3.95
N ALA A 18 -4.70 22.36 4.93
CA ALA A 18 -4.97 22.52 6.36
C ALA A 18 -6.40 22.10 6.76
N ILE A 19 -7.02 21.21 5.99
CA ILE A 19 -8.37 20.68 6.26
C ILE A 19 -8.26 19.60 7.34
N PRO A 20 -8.98 19.72 8.46
CA PRO A 20 -8.98 18.70 9.50
C PRO A 20 -9.47 17.36 8.93
N PRO A 21 -8.75 16.26 9.18
CA PRO A 21 -9.10 14.95 8.60
C PRO A 21 -10.53 14.49 8.98
N ASP A 22 -11.00 14.88 10.18
CA ASP A 22 -12.35 14.61 10.68
C ASP A 22 -13.47 15.16 9.77
N THR A 23 -13.17 16.19 8.98
CA THR A 23 -14.16 16.82 8.08
C THR A 23 -14.22 16.15 6.70
N MET A 24 -13.16 15.46 6.28
CA MET A 24 -13.11 14.76 4.99
C MET A 24 -13.53 13.30 5.09
N LEU A 25 -13.23 12.63 6.20
CA LEU A 25 -13.52 11.21 6.37
C LEU A 25 -15.00 10.83 6.18
N PRO A 26 -15.98 11.57 6.72
CA PRO A 26 -17.39 11.23 6.52
C PRO A 26 -17.86 11.28 5.07
N GLU A 27 -17.21 12.11 4.24
CA GLU A 27 -17.51 12.25 2.80
C GLU A 27 -16.83 11.17 1.95
N MET A 28 -15.70 10.65 2.43
CA MET A 28 -14.91 9.65 1.72
C MET A 28 -15.30 8.20 2.06
N LEU A 29 -15.82 7.97 3.27
CA LEU A 29 -16.26 6.65 3.72
C LEU A 29 -17.71 6.40 3.29
N THR A 30 -18.00 5.20 2.80
CA THR A 30 -19.36 4.79 2.42
C THR A 30 -19.83 3.57 3.21
N ASP A 31 -21.14 3.39 3.28
CA ASP A 31 -21.80 2.20 3.83
C ASP A 31 -21.28 1.82 5.23
N LYS A 32 -20.80 0.57 5.36
CA LYS A 32 -20.33 -0.02 6.62
C LYS A 32 -19.10 0.69 7.19
N ALA A 33 -18.26 1.28 6.33
CA ALA A 33 -17.08 2.01 6.78
C ALA A 33 -17.46 3.35 7.43
N LEU A 34 -18.48 4.02 6.89
CA LEU A 34 -19.02 5.24 7.47
C LEU A 34 -19.76 4.96 8.79
N GLU A 35 -20.51 3.86 8.86
CA GLU A 35 -21.18 3.43 10.09
C GLU A 35 -20.17 3.10 11.19
N TRP A 36 -19.13 2.34 10.86
CA TRP A 36 -18.02 2.06 11.78
C TRP A 36 -17.33 3.34 12.26
N TYR A 37 -17.03 4.29 11.36
CA TYR A 37 -16.43 5.57 11.74
C TYR A 37 -17.31 6.35 12.71
N ARG A 38 -18.62 6.46 12.44
CA ARG A 38 -19.56 7.20 13.31
C ARG A 38 -19.68 6.59 14.70
N ASN A 39 -19.64 5.25 14.80
CA ASN A 39 -19.76 4.54 16.06
C ASN A 39 -18.51 4.68 16.94
N ASN A 40 -17.32 4.78 16.34
CA ASN A 40 -16.05 4.81 17.07
C ASN A 40 -15.40 6.20 17.16
N ARG A 41 -15.89 7.21 16.40
CA ARG A 41 -15.31 8.57 16.37
C ARG A 41 -15.08 9.19 17.75
N ALA A 42 -15.99 8.94 18.69
CA ALA A 42 -15.90 9.52 20.04
C ALA A 42 -14.75 8.93 20.88
N LEU A 43 -14.19 7.78 20.47
CA LEU A 43 -13.08 7.10 21.13
C LEU A 43 -11.71 7.66 20.74
N TRP A 44 -11.62 8.41 19.63
CA TRP A 44 -10.36 8.93 19.10
C TRP A 44 -10.15 10.40 19.44
N TYR A 45 -9.02 10.71 20.05
CA TYR A 45 -8.58 12.07 20.39
C TYR A 45 -7.61 12.65 19.38
N SER A 46 -6.92 11.78 18.64
CA SER A 46 -5.95 12.15 17.62
C SER A 46 -6.19 11.42 16.31
N TRP A 47 -5.62 11.95 15.23
CA TRP A 47 -5.57 11.26 13.95
C TRP A 47 -4.84 9.91 14.05
N ASN A 48 -3.84 9.81 14.94
CA ASN A 48 -3.08 8.58 15.13
C ASN A 48 -3.94 7.47 15.74
N ASP A 49 -4.81 7.80 16.71
CA ASP A 49 -5.73 6.85 17.35
C ASP A 49 -6.68 6.23 16.30
N PHE A 50 -7.19 7.07 15.39
CA PHE A 50 -7.99 6.62 14.25
C PHE A 50 -7.18 5.68 13.34
N ILE A 51 -5.94 6.04 12.97
CA ILE A 51 -5.12 5.24 12.06
C ILE A 51 -4.79 3.87 12.68
N GLU A 52 -4.50 3.81 13.97
CA GLU A 52 -4.23 2.57 14.69
C GLU A 52 -5.46 1.66 14.70
N GLU A 53 -6.61 2.12 15.18
CA GLU A 53 -7.83 1.29 15.19
C GLU A 53 -8.32 0.95 13.78
N PHE A 54 -8.16 1.86 12.81
CA PHE A 54 -8.49 1.60 11.41
C PHE A 54 -7.63 0.47 10.84
N ARG A 55 -6.33 0.46 11.15
CA ARG A 55 -5.42 -0.62 10.75
C ARG A 55 -5.81 -1.93 11.40
N ASP A 56 -6.07 -1.93 12.69
CA ASP A 56 -6.44 -3.16 13.41
C ASP A 56 -7.76 -3.76 12.88
N PHE A 57 -8.74 -2.91 12.59
CA PHE A 57 -10.07 -3.38 12.17
C PHE A 57 -10.14 -3.78 10.69
N TYR A 58 -9.60 -2.95 9.78
CA TYR A 58 -9.73 -3.19 8.34
C TYR A 58 -8.55 -3.92 7.74
N LEU A 59 -7.38 -3.85 8.37
CA LEU A 59 -6.10 -4.30 7.84
C LEU A 59 -5.41 -5.34 8.73
N PRO A 60 -6.14 -6.36 9.23
CA PRO A 60 -5.53 -7.37 10.07
C PRO A 60 -4.41 -8.07 9.29
N ASN A 61 -3.23 -8.14 9.90
CA ASN A 61 -2.02 -8.74 9.33
C ASN A 61 -1.56 -8.13 8.00
N TYR A 62 -1.98 -6.90 7.67
CA TYR A 62 -1.60 -6.27 6.40
C TYR A 62 -0.09 -6.12 6.27
N GLU A 63 0.60 -5.80 7.36
CA GLU A 63 2.07 -5.69 7.37
C GLU A 63 2.73 -7.04 7.08
N GLU A 64 2.32 -8.12 7.76
CA GLU A 64 2.84 -9.48 7.52
C GLU A 64 2.53 -9.95 6.09
N VAL A 65 1.30 -9.72 5.60
CA VAL A 65 0.87 -10.09 4.24
C VAL A 65 1.63 -9.29 3.18
N LEU A 66 1.89 -8.00 3.43
CA LEU A 66 2.74 -7.19 2.57
C LEU A 66 4.17 -7.70 2.56
N GLU A 67 4.74 -7.99 3.73
CA GLU A 67 6.10 -8.52 3.85
C GLU A 67 6.24 -9.84 3.07
N ASP A 68 5.28 -10.76 3.23
CA ASP A 68 5.23 -12.01 2.47
C ASP A 68 5.12 -11.77 0.96
N GLN A 69 4.28 -10.82 0.54
CA GLN A 69 4.15 -10.46 -0.88
C GLN A 69 5.43 -9.89 -1.45
N ILE A 70 6.16 -9.06 -0.70
CA ILE A 70 7.41 -8.45 -1.11
C ILE A 70 8.52 -9.50 -1.18
N VAL A 71 8.64 -10.33 -0.15
CA VAL A 71 9.65 -11.37 -0.05
C VAL A 71 9.50 -12.41 -1.15
N ASN A 72 8.27 -12.82 -1.43
CA ASN A 72 7.96 -13.85 -2.43
C ASN A 72 7.77 -13.28 -3.83
N ARG A 73 8.03 -11.98 -4.04
CA ARG A 73 7.88 -11.35 -5.36
C ARG A 73 9.00 -11.83 -6.29
N CYS A 74 8.62 -12.62 -7.27
CA CYS A 74 9.45 -12.98 -8.42
C CYS A 74 8.95 -12.27 -9.67
N GLN A 75 9.86 -11.83 -10.54
CA GLN A 75 9.48 -11.25 -11.83
C GLN A 75 8.70 -12.29 -12.64
N ARG A 76 7.54 -11.90 -13.17
CA ARG A 76 6.71 -12.81 -13.97
C ARG A 76 7.30 -12.95 -15.39
N PRO A 77 7.13 -14.10 -16.07
CA PRO A 77 7.53 -14.21 -17.47
C PRO A 77 6.81 -13.17 -18.34
N GLY A 78 7.58 -12.35 -19.07
CA GLY A 78 7.06 -11.26 -19.92
C GLY A 78 6.74 -9.95 -19.19
N GLU A 79 6.95 -9.87 -17.87
CA GLU A 79 6.85 -8.62 -17.12
C GLU A 79 8.05 -7.72 -17.39
N ALA A 80 7.81 -6.44 -17.70
CA ALA A 80 8.91 -5.50 -17.89
C ALA A 80 9.68 -5.27 -16.57
N ASP A 81 11.00 -5.10 -16.68
CA ASP A 81 11.87 -4.91 -15.52
C ASP A 81 11.46 -3.70 -14.66
N GLN A 82 11.00 -2.62 -15.30
CA GLN A 82 10.52 -1.43 -14.61
C GLN A 82 9.23 -1.68 -13.81
N ASP A 83 8.33 -2.50 -14.35
CA ASP A 83 7.07 -2.85 -13.70
C ASP A 83 7.32 -3.72 -12.47
N PHE A 84 8.26 -4.67 -12.58
CA PHE A 84 8.70 -5.49 -11.45
C PHE A 84 9.29 -4.64 -10.32
N VAL A 85 10.18 -3.70 -10.65
CA VAL A 85 10.81 -2.81 -9.65
C VAL A 85 9.78 -1.87 -9.01
N GLN A 86 8.85 -1.31 -9.78
CA GLN A 86 7.78 -0.46 -9.25
C GLN A 86 6.80 -1.22 -8.36
N ALA A 87 6.58 -2.51 -8.63
CA ALA A 87 5.72 -3.36 -7.83
C ALA A 87 6.34 -3.74 -6.47
N ILE A 88 7.63 -3.48 -6.24
CA ILE A 88 8.29 -3.68 -4.95
C ILE A 88 8.20 -2.37 -4.16
N PRO A 89 7.40 -2.29 -3.09
CA PRO A 89 7.30 -1.09 -2.26
C PRO A 89 8.58 -0.91 -1.45
N ILE A 90 9.46 0.00 -1.89
CA ILE A 90 10.72 0.31 -1.18
C ILE A 90 10.44 1.06 0.15
N ALA A 91 9.34 1.80 0.21
CA ALA A 91 9.07 2.78 1.27
C ALA A 91 8.42 2.21 2.55
N HIS A 92 7.93 0.97 2.54
CA HIS A 92 7.22 0.38 3.69
C HIS A 92 8.06 -0.58 4.54
N SER A 93 9.35 -0.76 4.23
CA SER A 93 10.20 -1.71 4.95
C SER A 93 11.05 -1.02 6.02
N PRO A 94 10.91 -1.39 7.31
CA PRO A 94 11.84 -1.00 8.36
C PRO A 94 13.18 -1.80 8.32
N TRP A 95 13.38 -2.71 7.35
CA TRP A 95 14.47 -3.69 7.39
C TRP A 95 15.72 -3.32 6.55
N GLN A 96 16.86 -3.79 7.04
CA GLN A 96 18.23 -3.51 6.59
C GLN A 96 18.48 -3.87 5.11
N LEU A 97 19.46 -3.21 4.48
CA LEU A 97 19.88 -3.34 3.05
C LEU A 97 20.16 -4.77 2.55
N GLN A 98 20.19 -5.78 3.41
CA GLN A 98 20.56 -7.16 3.11
C GLN A 98 19.42 -7.91 2.38
N GLU A 99 18.17 -7.76 2.82
CA GLU A 99 16.99 -8.47 2.30
C GLU A 99 16.53 -7.88 0.94
N HIS A 100 16.77 -6.59 0.71
CA HIS A 100 16.56 -5.95 -0.60
C HIS A 100 17.39 -6.63 -1.70
N ARG A 101 18.62 -7.06 -1.39
CA ARG A 101 19.45 -7.81 -2.34
C ARG A 101 18.86 -9.18 -2.70
N ARG A 102 18.14 -9.82 -1.77
CA ARG A 102 17.48 -11.11 -2.00
C ARG A 102 16.29 -10.96 -2.95
N VAL A 103 15.44 -9.96 -2.74
CA VAL A 103 14.26 -9.70 -3.60
C VAL A 103 14.69 -9.23 -5.00
N VAL A 104 15.70 -8.36 -5.10
CA VAL A 104 16.29 -7.97 -6.39
C VAL A 104 16.94 -9.16 -7.10
N GLY A 105 17.40 -10.17 -6.33
CA GLY A 105 17.91 -11.44 -6.84
C GLY A 105 16.84 -12.33 -7.51
N ASN A 106 15.55 -12.10 -7.26
CA ASN A 106 14.44 -12.81 -7.91
C ASN A 106 14.08 -12.25 -9.32
N ARG A 107 14.95 -11.40 -9.88
CA ARG A 107 14.81 -10.83 -11.22
C ARG A 107 15.18 -11.87 -12.28
N LEU A 108 14.37 -11.98 -13.34
CA LEU A 108 14.70 -12.85 -14.46
C LEU A 108 15.86 -12.27 -15.29
N PRO A 109 16.74 -13.12 -15.87
CA PRO A 109 17.79 -12.65 -16.76
C PRO A 109 17.20 -11.90 -17.96
N ARG A 110 17.88 -10.81 -18.37
CA ARG A 110 17.42 -9.86 -19.39
C ARG A 110 17.03 -10.50 -20.74
N SER A 111 17.50 -11.71 -21.02
CA SER A 111 17.17 -12.49 -22.21
C SER A 111 15.73 -13.00 -22.25
N GLU A 112 15.08 -13.20 -21.10
CA GLU A 112 13.71 -13.74 -20.99
C GLU A 112 12.61 -12.67 -20.92
N ASN A 113 13.00 -11.40 -20.80
CA ASN A 113 12.09 -10.23 -20.78
C ASN A 113 11.77 -9.67 -22.18
N ARG A 114 12.07 -10.41 -23.26
CA ARG A 114 11.75 -9.94 -24.61
C ARG A 114 10.29 -10.29 -24.91
N PRO A 115 9.39 -9.31 -25.16
CA PRO A 115 8.08 -9.62 -25.71
C PRO A 115 8.31 -10.32 -27.06
N SER A 116 7.62 -11.44 -27.27
CA SER A 116 7.65 -12.20 -28.52
C SER A 116 7.02 -11.37 -29.65
N THR A 117 7.75 -10.39 -30.17
CA THR A 117 7.46 -9.73 -31.43
C THR A 117 8.40 -10.30 -32.49
N ALA A 118 7.98 -11.41 -33.08
CA ALA A 118 8.44 -11.80 -34.40
C ALA A 118 7.20 -11.80 -35.31
N PRO A 119 7.03 -10.83 -36.23
CA PRO A 119 6.16 -11.04 -37.37
C PRO A 119 6.90 -11.92 -38.41
N PRO A 120 6.16 -12.71 -39.21
CA PRO A 120 6.71 -13.51 -40.32
C PRO A 120 7.26 -12.65 -41.45
#